data_AF-A0A8J7GHR9-F1
#
_entry.id   AF-A0A8J7GHR9-F1
#
_cell.length_a   1.000
_cell.length_b   1.000
_cell.length_c   1.000
_cell.angle_alpha   90.00
_cell.angle_beta   90.00
_cell.angle_gamma   90.00
#
_symmetry.space_group_name_H-M   'P 1'
#
loop_
_entity.id
_entity.type
_entity.pdbx_description
1 polymer ?
#
loop_
_entity_poly.entity_id
_entity_poly.type
_entity_poly.pdbx_seq_one_letter_code
_entity_poly.pdbx_strand_id
1 'polypeptide(L)'
;MGACQSTHYFELYVLGHPLTQLLIEIPDGICINGEIAITYSLFDSIPQRMDVTSAITFDYATICFPQPIPPGAMMLVSLQKVRSAERSSQTWLYPVYGRNDAMPFTFLGVARIRCW
;
A
#
# COMPACT_ATOMS: atom_id res chain seq x y z
N MET A 1 12.06 5.46 -25.58
CA MET A 1 11.86 6.36 -24.43
C MET A 1 11.57 5.46 -23.22
N GLY A 2 12.40 5.50 -22.18
CA GLY A 2 12.37 4.50 -21.10
C GLY A 2 11.51 4.94 -19.93
N ALA A 3 10.41 4.26 -19.69
CA ALA A 3 9.62 4.37 -18.45
C ALA A 3 10.40 3.72 -17.29
N CYS A 4 10.35 4.31 -16.09
CA CYS A 4 10.81 3.59 -14.90
C CYS A 4 9.76 2.53 -14.57
N GLN A 5 10.20 1.30 -14.28
CA GLN A 5 9.34 0.24 -13.78
C GLN A 5 10.01 -0.39 -12.58
N SER A 6 9.39 -0.29 -11.41
CA SER A 6 9.93 -0.85 -10.17
C SER A 6 8.82 -1.50 -9.32
N THR A 7 9.23 -2.22 -8.29
CA THR A 7 8.35 -2.60 -7.20
C THR A 7 8.64 -1.69 -6.02
N HIS A 8 7.60 -1.05 -5.51
CA HIS A 8 7.67 -0.16 -4.36
C HIS A 8 7.18 -0.88 -3.10
N TYR A 9 7.76 -0.55 -1.94
CA TYR A 9 7.39 -1.16 -0.67
C TYR A 9 7.26 -0.12 0.42
N PHE A 10 6.31 -0.32 1.32
CA PHE A 10 6.25 0.40 2.59
C PHE A 10 5.73 -0.51 3.70
N GLU A 11 6.07 -0.15 4.93
CA GLU A 11 5.68 -0.90 6.12
C GLU A 11 4.61 -0.14 6.90
N LEU A 12 3.68 -0.89 7.48
CA LEU A 12 2.66 -0.38 8.38
C LEU A 12 2.67 -1.21 9.66
N TYR A 13 2.62 -0.53 10.80
CA TYR A 13 2.41 -1.17 12.09
C TYR A 13 0.98 -0.88 12.57
N VAL A 14 0.20 -1.93 12.79
CA VAL A 14 -1.21 -1.78 13.17
C VAL A 14 -1.31 -1.52 14.66
N LEU A 15 -1.81 -0.34 15.02
CA LEU A 15 -1.99 0.09 16.41
C LEU A 15 -3.47 0.32 16.73
N GLY A 16 -3.86 0.01 17.97
CA GLY A 16 -5.18 0.34 18.50
C GLY A 16 -6.28 -0.62 18.03
N HIS A 17 -6.74 -0.45 16.79
CA HIS A 17 -7.90 -1.19 16.24
C HIS A 17 -7.53 -2.07 15.05
N PRO A 18 -8.25 -3.20 14.84
CA PRO A 18 -8.02 -4.04 13.67
C PRO A 18 -8.29 -3.28 12.36
N LEU A 19 -7.45 -3.46 11.36
CA LEU A 19 -7.65 -2.87 10.03
C LEU A 19 -8.35 -3.85 9.10
N THR A 20 -9.39 -3.39 8.41
CA THR A 20 -10.13 -4.19 7.41
C THR A 20 -9.85 -3.74 5.98
N GLN A 21 -9.45 -2.49 5.79
CA GLN A 21 -9.10 -1.96 4.47
C GLN A 21 -7.94 -0.96 4.53
N LEU A 22 -7.22 -0.85 3.41
CA LEU A 22 -6.33 0.25 3.12
C LEU A 22 -6.81 1.01 1.87
N LEU A 23 -6.59 2.31 1.88
CA LEU A 23 -6.75 3.19 0.73
C LEU A 23 -5.44 3.94 0.51
N ILE A 24 -4.94 3.90 -0.71
CA ILE A 24 -3.72 4.59 -1.14
C ILE A 24 -4.15 5.61 -2.18
N GLU A 25 -3.81 6.88 -1.99
CA GLU A 25 -3.92 7.87 -3.06
C GLU A 25 -2.74 7.71 -4.01
N ILE A 26 -3.00 7.59 -5.30
CA ILE A 26 -1.96 7.43 -6.32
C ILE A 26 -1.61 8.83 -6.83
N PRO A 27 -0.33 9.26 -6.74
CA PRO A 27 0.09 10.55 -7.28
C PRO A 27 -0.11 10.65 -8.79
N ASP A 28 -0.38 11.86 -9.27
CA ASP A 28 -0.40 12.17 -10.69
C ASP A 28 0.87 11.69 -11.40
N GLY A 29 0.69 11.07 -12.55
CA GLY A 29 1.78 10.53 -13.36
C GLY A 29 2.31 9.16 -12.90
N ILE A 30 1.78 8.59 -11.82
CA ILE A 30 2.07 7.22 -11.39
C ILE A 30 0.96 6.26 -11.84
N CYS A 31 1.38 5.11 -12.39
CA CYS A 31 0.48 4.00 -12.70
C CYS A 31 0.97 2.73 -12.01
N ILE A 32 0.05 1.95 -11.44
CA ILE A 32 0.35 0.63 -10.87
C ILE A 32 -0.22 -0.43 -11.82
N ASN A 33 0.66 -1.10 -12.57
CA ASN A 33 0.25 -2.10 -13.58
C ASN A 33 0.39 -3.55 -13.07
N GLY A 34 0.75 -3.73 -11.81
CA GLY A 34 0.94 -5.03 -11.16
C GLY A 34 -0.07 -5.26 -10.04
N GLU A 35 0.16 -6.35 -9.32
CA GLU A 35 -0.61 -6.68 -8.11
C GLU A 35 -0.15 -5.81 -6.92
N ILE A 36 -1.04 -5.61 -5.96
CA ILE A 36 -0.66 -5.19 -4.61
C ILE A 36 -0.57 -6.44 -3.74
N ALA A 37 0.65 -6.78 -3.33
CA ALA A 37 0.89 -7.91 -2.45
C ALA A 37 1.07 -7.44 -1.00
N ILE A 38 0.49 -8.20 -0.07
CA ILE A 38 0.59 -7.95 1.36
C ILE A 38 1.29 -9.14 2.02
N THR A 39 2.31 -8.85 2.81
CA THR A 39 2.88 -9.80 3.76
C THR A 39 2.66 -9.25 5.15
N TYR A 40 2.23 -10.07 6.10
CA TYR A 40 2.05 -9.63 7.48
C TYR A 40 2.68 -10.62 8.46
N SER A 41 3.07 -10.12 9.63
CA SER A 41 3.48 -10.90 10.78
C SER A 41 2.81 -10.35 12.04
N LEU A 42 2.54 -11.24 13.00
CA LEU A 42 2.06 -10.88 14.33
C LEU A 42 3.24 -10.97 15.29
N PHE A 43 3.70 -9.82 15.80
CA PHE A 43 4.88 -9.76 16.65
C PHE A 43 6.08 -10.47 16.00
N ASP A 44 6.67 -11.45 16.68
CA ASP A 44 7.83 -12.23 16.24
C ASP A 44 7.46 -13.46 15.38
N SER A 45 6.22 -13.55 14.88
CA SER A 45 5.82 -14.65 14.01
C SER A 45 6.48 -14.57 12.64
N ILE A 46 6.61 -15.73 11.99
CA ILE A 46 7.09 -15.81 10.60
C ILE A 46 6.15 -14.99 9.69
N PRO A 47 6.67 -14.11 8.83
CA PRO A 47 5.85 -13.36 7.88
C PRO A 47 5.12 -14.27 6.90
N GLN A 48 3.84 -13.99 6.66
CA GLN A 48 2.99 -14.75 5.74
C GLN A 48 2.41 -13.83 4.67
N ARG A 49 2.41 -14.31 3.43
CA ARG A 49 1.69 -13.64 2.34
C ARG A 49 0.19 -13.77 2.60
N MET A 50 -0.53 -12.68 2.41
CA MET A 50 -1.98 -12.64 2.49
C MET A 50 -2.55 -12.40 1.10
N ASP A 51 -3.49 -13.25 0.70
CA ASP A 51 -4.28 -13.04 -0.50
C ASP A 51 -5.34 -11.98 -0.21
N VAL A 52 -5.22 -10.83 -0.88
CA VAL A 52 -6.10 -9.67 -0.70
C VAL A 52 -6.89 -9.38 -1.96
N THR A 53 -8.05 -8.77 -1.80
CA THR A 53 -8.77 -8.20 -2.94
C THR A 53 -8.33 -6.75 -3.10
N SER A 54 -7.84 -6.38 -4.28
CA SER A 54 -7.45 -5.00 -4.57
C SER A 54 -8.17 -4.46 -5.79
N ALA A 55 -8.47 -3.17 -5.76
CA ALA A 55 -9.01 -2.40 -6.88
C ALA A 55 -8.10 -1.19 -7.09
N ILE A 56 -7.58 -1.05 -8.30
CA ILE A 56 -6.66 0.04 -8.67
C ILE A 56 -7.36 0.89 -9.73
N THR A 57 -7.51 2.17 -9.44
CA THR A 57 -7.97 3.20 -10.38
C THR A 57 -6.81 4.14 -10.69
N PHE A 58 -7.06 5.24 -11.42
CA PHE A 58 -6.03 6.25 -11.68
C PHE A 58 -5.60 6.98 -10.40
N ASP A 59 -6.56 7.30 -9.53
CA ASP A 59 -6.33 8.18 -8.38
C ASP A 59 -6.18 7.41 -7.07
N TYR A 60 -6.63 6.15 -7.03
CA TYR A 60 -6.69 5.38 -5.78
C TYR A 60 -6.37 3.90 -5.98
N ALA A 61 -5.77 3.28 -4.96
CA ALA A 61 -5.79 1.84 -4.78
C ALA A 61 -6.49 1.47 -3.47
N THR A 62 -7.54 0.66 -3.55
CA THR A 62 -8.23 0.12 -2.37
C THR A 62 -7.84 -1.34 -2.19
N ILE A 63 -7.49 -1.71 -0.96
CA ILE A 63 -7.12 -3.07 -0.57
C ILE A 63 -8.07 -3.53 0.52
N CYS A 64 -8.76 -4.64 0.31
CA CYS A 64 -9.65 -5.27 1.28
C CYS A 64 -8.98 -6.53 1.82
N PHE A 65 -8.82 -6.61 3.13
CA PHE A 65 -8.29 -7.80 3.78
C PHE A 65 -9.39 -8.86 3.92
N PRO A 66 -9.08 -10.16 3.71
CA PRO A 66 -10.05 -11.25 3.89
C PRO A 66 -10.50 -11.41 5.34
N GLN A 67 -9.63 -11.02 6.29
CA GLN A 67 -9.93 -10.94 7.72
C GLN A 67 -9.28 -9.67 8.29
N PRO A 68 -9.87 -9.06 9.34
CA PRO A 68 -9.28 -7.90 9.99
C PRO A 68 -7.85 -8.18 10.47
N ILE A 69 -6.92 -7.31 10.14
CA ILE A 69 -5.53 -7.36 10.63
C ILE A 69 -5.51 -6.81 12.05
N PRO A 70 -5.19 -7.62 13.07
CA PRO A 70 -5.27 -7.18 14.46
C PRO A 70 -4.13 -6.20 14.82
N PRO A 71 -4.31 -5.42 15.90
CA PRO A 71 -3.23 -4.61 16.47
C PRO A 71 -2.01 -5.47 16.86
N GLY A 72 -0.81 -4.88 16.75
CA GLY A 72 0.47 -5.57 16.96
C GLY A 72 1.01 -6.25 15.71
N ALA A 73 0.26 -6.27 14.62
CA ALA A 73 0.72 -6.77 13.33
C ALA A 73 1.67 -5.77 12.64
N MET A 74 2.73 -6.30 12.04
CA MET A 74 3.54 -5.58 11.05
C MET A 74 3.13 -6.04 9.66
N MET A 75 2.92 -5.10 8.75
CA MET A 75 2.56 -5.36 7.36
C MET A 75 3.60 -4.75 6.43
N LEU A 76 4.05 -5.52 5.46
CA LEU A 76 4.78 -5.06 4.29
C LEU A 76 3.83 -5.00 3.10
N VAL A 77 3.62 -3.80 2.58
CA VAL A 77 2.82 -3.56 1.39
C VAL A 77 3.74 -3.43 0.19
N SER A 78 3.48 -4.20 -0.87
CA SER A 78 4.25 -4.19 -2.11
C SER A 78 3.37 -3.75 -3.28
N LEU A 79 3.73 -2.63 -3.91
CA LEU A 79 3.10 -2.14 -5.14
C LEU A 79 3.97 -2.57 -6.32
N GLN A 80 3.48 -3.51 -7.13
CA GLN A 80 4.27 -4.08 -8.22
C GLN A 80 4.09 -3.32 -9.53
N LYS A 81 5.15 -3.31 -10.35
CA LYS A 81 5.17 -2.68 -11.68
C LYS A 81 4.66 -1.23 -11.64
N VAL A 82 5.10 -0.48 -10.63
CA VAL A 82 4.88 0.96 -10.54
C VAL A 82 5.63 1.62 -11.68
N ARG A 83 4.93 2.45 -12.44
CA ARG A 83 5.47 3.20 -13.57
C ARG A 83 5.25 4.70 -13.38
N SER A 84 6.21 5.48 -13.83
CA SER A 84 6.08 6.92 -13.99
C SER A 84 6.26 7.29 -15.46
N ALA A 85 5.42 8.22 -15.94
CA ALA A 85 5.56 8.79 -17.28
C ALA A 85 6.74 9.77 -17.36
N GLU A 86 7.19 10.32 -16.23
CA GLU A 86 8.24 11.34 -16.18
C GLU A 86 9.64 10.75 -15.95
N ARG A 87 10.65 11.37 -16.58
CA ARG A 87 12.06 10.92 -16.59
C ARG A 87 12.86 11.35 -15.35
N SER A 88 12.22 11.96 -14.36
CA SER A 88 12.94 12.66 -13.29
C SER A 88 13.14 11.79 -12.05
N SER A 89 14.21 12.06 -11.31
CA SER A 89 14.51 11.53 -9.97
C SER A 89 13.54 12.06 -8.90
N GLN A 90 12.28 12.28 -9.27
CA GLN A 90 11.23 12.72 -8.38
C GLN A 90 10.97 11.65 -7.33
N THR A 91 10.74 12.14 -6.12
CA THR A 91 10.15 11.36 -5.06
C THR A 91 8.70 11.79 -4.98
N TRP A 92 7.78 10.88 -5.28
CA TRP A 92 6.35 11.13 -5.09
C TRP A 92 5.99 10.75 -3.67
N LEU A 93 5.31 11.65 -2.97
CA LEU A 93 4.75 11.39 -1.65
C LEU A 93 3.25 11.16 -1.81
N TYR A 94 2.72 10.19 -1.08
CA TYR A 94 1.29 9.92 -1.11
C TYR A 94 0.75 9.49 0.25
N PRO A 95 -0.47 9.91 0.60
CA PRO A 95 -1.11 9.48 1.83
C PRO A 95 -1.60 8.03 1.72
N VAL A 96 -1.52 7.35 2.87
CA VAL A 96 -2.09 6.04 3.09
C VAL A 96 -3.13 6.17 4.20
N TYR A 97 -4.32 5.64 3.95
CA TYR A 97 -5.42 5.61 4.89
C TYR A 97 -5.77 4.18 5.24
N GLY A 98 -6.30 3.99 6.44
CA GLY A 98 -6.77 2.72 6.95
C GLY A 98 -8.19 2.85 7.45
N ARG A 99 -8.91 1.75 7.40
CA ARG A 99 -10.27 1.67 7.91
C ARG A 99 -10.46 0.39 8.73
N ASN A 100 -11.33 0.48 9.73
CA ASN A 100 -11.91 -0.64 10.43
C ASN A 100 -13.43 -0.66 10.21
N ASP A 101 -14.12 -1.73 10.62
CA ASP A 101 -15.56 -1.87 10.33
C ASP A 101 -16.44 -0.85 11.05
N ALA A 102 -15.96 -0.25 12.13
CA ALA A 102 -16.71 0.70 12.95
C ALA A 102 -16.52 2.18 12.53
N MET A 103 -15.51 2.49 11.71
CA MET A 103 -15.07 3.87 11.43
C MET A 103 -14.85 4.11 9.92
N PRO A 104 -14.89 5.37 9.46
CA PRO A 104 -14.46 5.71 8.11
C PRO A 104 -12.94 5.57 7.92
N PHE A 105 -12.46 5.76 6.69
CA PHE A 105 -11.03 5.85 6.42
C PHE A 105 -10.38 6.98 7.24
N THR A 106 -9.26 6.65 7.86
CA THR A 106 -8.45 7.56 8.69
C THR A 106 -7.03 7.58 8.17
N PHE A 107 -6.40 8.75 8.19
CA PHE A 107 -5.03 8.93 7.74
C PHE A 107 -4.04 8.15 8.63
N LEU A 108 -3.21 7.30 8.02
CA LEU A 108 -2.20 6.51 8.71
C LEU A 108 -0.79 7.09 8.54
N GLY A 109 -0.53 7.76 7.42
CA GLY A 109 0.79 8.34 7.17
C GLY A 109 1.04 8.63 5.70
N VAL A 110 2.30 8.97 5.39
CA VAL A 110 2.76 9.26 4.03
C VAL A 110 3.80 8.22 3.62
N ALA A 111 3.59 7.58 2.49
CA ALA A 111 4.57 6.72 1.83
C ALA A 111 5.21 7.47 0.65
N ARG A 112 6.31 6.92 0.11
CA ARG A 112 7.09 7.59 -0.95
C ARG A 112 7.47 6.66 -2.08
N ILE A 113 7.15 6.96 -3.33
CA ILE A 113 7.73 6.24 -4.48
C ILE A 113 8.96 6.99 -4.96
N ARG A 114 10.01 6.24 -5.30
CA ARG A 114 11.16 6.77 -6.02
C ARG A 114 11.45 5.91 -7.24
N CYS A 115 11.54 6.57 -8.38
CA CYS A 115 11.96 5.98 -9.65
C CYS A 115 13.41 6.41 -9.92
N TRP A 116 14.24 5.44 -10.33
CA TRP A 116 15.62 5.66 -10.79
C TRP A 116 15.74 5.21 -12.24
#